data_AF-V5ZCD3-F1
#
_entry.id   AF-V5ZCD3-F1
#
_cell.length_a   1.000
_cell.length_b   1.000
_cell.length_c   1.000
_cell.angle_alpha   90.00
_cell.angle_beta   90.00
_cell.angle_gamma   90.00
#
_symmetry.space_group_name_H-M   'P 1'
#
loop_
_entity.id
_entity.type
_entity.pdbx_description
1 polymer ?
#
loop_
_entity_poly.entity_id
_entity_poly.type
_entity_poly.pdbx_seq_one_letter_code
_entity_poly.pdbx_strand_id
1 'polypeptide(L)' 'MPKADNVFVNTSDEQSYELEDWLYRNGFSKKQENVDALKKIINTKIKKGITAKNITWDELNDALESDPKWFESLVAIGK' A
#
# COMPACT_ATOMS: atom_id res chain seq x y z
N MET A 1 -6.06 19.04 12.72
CA MET A 1 -5.51 18.07 13.69
C MET A 1 -4.54 17.19 12.91
N PRO A 2 -3.24 17.13 13.21
CA PRO A 2 -2.44 16.08 12.64
C PRO A 2 -2.80 14.83 13.45
N LYS A 3 -3.75 14.04 12.95
CA LYS A 3 -3.81 12.63 13.37
C LYS A 3 -2.41 12.12 13.12
N ALA A 4 -1.78 11.52 14.12
CA ALA A 4 -0.48 10.90 13.95
C ALA A 4 -0.63 9.87 12.83
N ASP A 5 -0.34 10.28 11.59
CA ASP A 5 -0.26 9.40 10.44
C ASP A 5 0.76 8.36 10.87
N ASN A 6 0.31 7.11 11.02
CA ASN A 6 1.18 6.01 11.37
C ASN A 6 2.37 6.08 10.42
N VAL A 7 3.56 6.39 10.94
CA VAL A 7 4.77 6.53 10.10
C VAL A 7 5.00 5.26 9.30
N PHE A 8 4.52 4.12 9.82
CA PHE A 8 4.61 2.81 9.22
C PHE A 8 3.31 2.36 8.57
N VAL A 9 3.42 1.77 7.38
CA VAL A 9 2.32 1.08 6.70
C VAL A 9 1.97 -0.17 7.48
N ASN A 10 0.77 -0.18 8.04
CA ASN A 10 0.23 -1.35 8.69
C ASN A 10 -0.43 -2.26 7.64
N THR A 11 0.14 -3.44 7.43
CA THR A 11 -0.42 -4.45 6.52
C THR A 11 -1.39 -5.41 7.21
N SER A 12 -1.68 -5.20 8.50
CA SER A 12 -2.61 -6.02 9.28
C SER A 12 -4.06 -5.72 8.88
N ASP A 13 -4.93 -6.73 8.96
CA ASP A 13 -6.35 -6.60 8.61
C ASP A 13 -7.10 -5.57 9.44
N GLU A 14 -6.69 -5.32 10.68
CA GLU A 14 -7.30 -4.30 11.54
C GLU A 14 -7.14 -2.87 11.04
N GLN A 15 -6.18 -2.62 10.13
CA GLN A 15 -5.91 -1.28 9.57
C GLN A 15 -5.94 -1.25 8.04
N SER A 16 -6.74 -2.13 7.43
CA SER A 16 -6.97 -2.12 5.98
C SER A 16 -7.46 -0.78 5.44
N TYR A 17 -8.17 0.01 6.26
CA TYR A 17 -8.70 1.32 5.88
C TYR A 17 -7.61 2.32 5.47
N GLU A 18 -6.39 2.25 6.03
CA GLU A 18 -5.28 3.12 5.63
C GLU A 18 -4.74 2.74 4.24
N LEU A 19 -4.67 1.44 3.95
CA LEU A 19 -4.31 0.92 2.63
C LEU A 19 -5.36 1.32 1.59
N GLU A 20 -6.65 1.22 1.94
CA GLU A 20 -7.76 1.67 1.10
C GLU A 20 -7.70 3.19 0.83
N ASP A 21 -7.38 4.00 1.84
CA ASP A 21 -7.23 5.45 1.66
C ASP A 21 -6.05 5.77 0.75
N TRP A 22 -4.90 5.10 0.94
CA TRP A 22 -3.73 5.25 0.07
C TRP A 22 -4.03 4.84 -1.37
N LEU A 23 -4.71 3.69 -1.57
CA LEU A 23 -5.13 3.23 -2.90
C LEU A 23 -5.97 4.32 -3.59
N TYR A 24 -6.96 4.84 -2.88
CA TYR A 24 -7.86 5.85 -3.42
C TYR A 24 -7.16 7.17 -3.74
N ARG A 25 -6.26 7.64 -2.88
CA ARG A 25 -5.44 8.84 -3.13
C ARG A 25 -4.57 8.70 -4.37
N ASN A 26 -4.10 7.49 -4.65
CA ASN A 26 -3.27 7.17 -5.82
C ASN A 26 -4.09 6.75 -7.05
N GLY A 27 -5.42 6.86 -7.03
CA GLY A 27 -6.27 6.56 -8.18
C GLY A 27 -6.63 5.07 -8.36
N PHE A 28 -6.39 4.25 -7.34
CA PHE A 28 -6.75 2.83 -7.30
C PHE A 28 -8.05 2.56 -6.52
N SER A 29 -8.74 1.50 -6.92
CA SER A 29 -9.99 1.08 -6.29
C SER A 29 -9.75 0.57 -4.87
N LYS A 30 -10.68 0.85 -3.95
CA LYS A 30 -10.68 0.35 -2.56
C LYS A 30 -11.14 -1.12 -2.43
N LYS A 31 -11.11 -1.87 -3.53
CA LYS A 31 -11.52 -3.28 -3.55
C LYS A 31 -10.56 -4.11 -2.70
N GLN A 32 -11.09 -5.11 -1.99
CA GLN A 32 -10.28 -6.04 -1.20
C GLN A 32 -9.16 -6.67 -2.03
N GLU A 33 -9.42 -7.00 -3.30
CA GLU A 33 -8.41 -7.53 -4.23
C GLU A 33 -7.20 -6.60 -4.40
N ASN A 34 -7.42 -5.29 -4.47
CA ASN A 34 -6.34 -4.31 -4.54
C ASN A 34 -5.60 -4.19 -3.21
N VAL A 35 -6.32 -4.26 -2.09
CA VAL A 35 -5.71 -4.26 -0.75
C VAL A 35 -4.80 -5.48 -0.59
N ASP A 36 -5.27 -6.67 -0.96
CA ASP A 36 -4.49 -7.91 -0.93
C ASP A 36 -3.29 -7.85 -1.88
N ALA A 37 -3.48 -7.35 -3.10
CA ALA A 37 -2.40 -7.13 -4.05
C ALA A 37 -1.36 -6.14 -3.52
N LEU A 38 -1.79 -5.03 -2.90
CA LEU A 38 -0.92 -4.05 -2.27
C LEU A 38 -0.13 -4.64 -1.10
N LYS A 39 -0.79 -5.38 -0.20
CA LYS A 39 -0.12 -6.14 0.88
C LYS A 39 0.94 -7.09 0.32
N LYS A 40 0.62 -7.78 -0.78
CA LYS A 40 1.55 -8.69 -1.47
C LYS A 40 2.73 -7.94 -2.09
N ILE A 41 2.51 -6.81 -2.75
CA ILE A 41 3.57 -5.95 -3.31
C ILE A 41 4.48 -5.46 -2.19
N ILE A 42 3.90 -4.93 -1.11
CA ILE A 42 4.65 -4.48 0.07
C ILE A 42 5.51 -5.63 0.61
N ASN A 43 4.92 -6.81 0.83
CA ASN A 43 5.65 -7.92 1.45
C ASN A 43 6.73 -8.51 0.51
N THR A 44 6.46 -8.62 -0.78
CA THR A 44 7.37 -9.27 -1.74
C THR A 44 8.40 -8.31 -2.37
N LYS A 45 8.02 -7.07 -2.69
CA LYS A 45 8.88 -6.09 -3.35
C LYS A 45 9.61 -5.18 -2.36
N ILE A 46 8.86 -4.56 -1.44
CA ILE A 46 9.42 -3.56 -0.51
C ILE A 46 10.12 -4.25 0.66
N LYS A 47 9.43 -5.16 1.34
CA LYS A 47 9.97 -5.95 2.45
C LYS A 47 10.88 -7.08 1.98
N LYS A 48 10.88 -7.44 0.70
CA LYS A 48 11.68 -8.53 0.11
C LYS A 48 11.52 -9.87 0.87
N GLY A 49 10.32 -10.14 1.39
CA GLY A 49 10.01 -11.32 2.19
C GLY A 49 10.26 -11.18 3.70
N ILE A 50 10.77 -10.03 4.17
CA ILE A 50 11.02 -9.78 5.59
C ILE A 50 9.76 -9.21 6.24
N THR A 51 8.87 -10.08 6.72
CA THR A 51 7.60 -9.70 7.35
C THR A 51 7.76 -8.82 8.59
N ALA A 52 8.88 -8.97 9.31
CA ALA A 52 9.23 -8.17 10.49
C ALA A 52 9.71 -6.74 10.17
N LYS A 53 10.00 -6.42 8.89
CA LYS A 53 10.38 -5.06 8.51
C LYS A 53 9.12 -4.18 8.51
N ASN A 54 9.14 -3.12 9.31
CA ASN A 54 8.17 -2.03 9.19
C ASN A 54 8.60 -1.17 8.01
N ILE A 55 7.65 -0.89 7.10
CA ILE A 55 7.87 0.00 5.97
C ILE A 55 7.09 1.28 6.21
N THR A 56 7.56 2.41 5.70
CA THR A 56 6.86 3.69 5.85
C THR A 56 5.97 4.02 4.66
N TRP A 57 4.98 4.91 4.84
CA TRP A 57 4.18 5.39 3.71
C TRP A 57 5.03 6.12 2.67
N ASP A 58 6.09 6.78 3.12
CA ASP A 58 7.07 7.44 2.25
C ASP A 58 7.83 6.41 1.40
N GLU A 59 8.34 5.32 2.00
CA GLU A 59 8.95 4.20 1.25
C GLU A 59 7.95 3.58 0.26
N LEU A 60 6.67 3.48 0.60
CA LEU A 60 5.64 2.96 -0.30
C LEU A 60 5.38 3.92 -1.47
N ASN A 61 5.35 5.23 -1.21
CA ASN A 61 5.14 6.24 -2.23
C ASN A 61 6.35 6.34 -3.19
N ASP A 62 7.57 6.35 -2.63
CA ASP A 62 8.80 6.33 -3.41
C ASP A 62 8.89 5.08 -4.29
N ALA A 63 8.46 3.91 -3.78
CA ALA A 63 8.36 2.70 -4.57
C ALA A 63 7.34 2.80 -5.72
N LEU A 64 6.22 3.51 -5.52
CA LEU A 64 5.23 3.76 -6.57
C LEU A 64 5.79 4.67 -7.66
N GLU A 65 6.55 5.70 -7.29
CA GLU A 65 7.17 6.64 -8.23
C GLU A 65 8.37 6.01 -8.97
N SER A 66 9.20 5.26 -8.27
CA SER A 66 10.39 4.59 -8.82
C SER A 66 10.04 3.36 -9.68
N ASP A 67 9.09 2.55 -9.22
CA ASP A 67 8.71 1.27 -9.84
C ASP A 67 7.18 1.12 -9.98
N PRO A 68 6.52 1.95 -10.81
CA PRO A 68 5.07 1.88 -11.02
C PRO A 68 4.62 0.52 -11.57
N LYS A 69 5.53 -0.22 -12.21
CA LYS A 69 5.29 -1.59 -12.71
C LYS A 69 4.88 -2.58 -11.64
N TRP A 70 5.32 -2.38 -10.40
CA TRP A 70 4.92 -3.28 -9.31
C TRP A 70 3.44 -3.16 -8.98
N PHE A 71 2.86 -1.99 -9.26
CA PHE A 71 1.48 -1.61 -8.97
C PHE A 71 0.54 -1.79 -10.17
N GLU A 72 1.03 -2.25 -11.33
CA GLU A 72 0.21 -2.52 -12.52
C GLU A 72 -0.89 -3.57 -12.29
N SER A 73 -0.72 -4.42 -11.27
CA SER A 73 -1.75 -5.39 -10.88
C SER A 73 -2.93 -4.76 -10.15
N LEU A 74 -2.82 -3.50 -9.71
CA LEU A 74 -3.90 -2.79 -9.02
C LEU A 74 -4.92 -2.23 -10.01
N VAL A 75 -6.20 -2.43 -9.68
CA VAL A 75 -7.33 -1.93 -10.47
C VAL A 75 -7.54 -0.44 -10.18
N ALA A 76 -7.58 0.39 -11.23
CA ALA A 76 -7.91 1.81 -11.09
C ALA A 76 -9.34 2.06 -10.57
N ILE A 77 -9.60 3.22 -9.98
CA ILE A 77 -10.94 3.63 -9.56
C ILE A 77 -11.89 3.62 -10.77
N GLY A 78 -13.05 3.01 -10.63
CA GLY A 78 -14.10 3.00 -11.66
C GLY A 78 -14.03 1.86 -12.68
N LYS A 79 -13.09 0.91 -12.53
CA LYS A 79 -13.02 -0.34 -13.30
C LYS A 79 -13.67 -1.54 -12.59
#